data_AF-A0A4S4N455-F1
#
_entry.id   AF-A0A4S4N455-F1
#
_cell.length_a   1.000
_cell.length_b   1.000
_cell.length_c   1.000
_cell.angle_alpha   90.00
_cell.angle_beta   90.00
_cell.angle_gamma   90.00
#
_symmetry.space_group_name_H-M   'P 1'
#
loop_
_entity.id
_entity.type
_entity.pdbx_description
1 polymer ?
#
loop_
_entity_poly.entity_id
_entity_poly.type
_entity_poly.pdbx_seq_one_letter_code
_entity_poly.pdbx_strand_id
1 'polypeptide(L)'
;MMDELPIRVCAMSTRPSDQALVRDLAQRYPDKVVPAFGYHPWFSHWISTSTEPEGTQISKEAHYRSLLLSQSSSPEHRAAFDRLLPYLPDPTPLHDILTSLRADLLAFPHAMLGEVGLDRSARIPYTTPSLPPYTLHEPAHGTRKDVLSPFTIPIDHQVKVLEVQLEVAVELGRNVSVHSVKAQLATVELLERMKGRFGSQWADVSVDLHSCGLSAETWKDIEVSQTLHLNLSIAQGCCRR
;
A
#
# COMPACT_ATOMS: atom_id res chain seq x y z
N MET A 1 13.13 -24.73 7.71
CA MET A 1 12.48 -23.88 8.73
C MET A 1 13.06 -22.47 8.68
N MET A 2 12.39 -21.45 9.25
CA MET A 2 12.85 -20.04 9.15
C MET A 2 14.29 -19.84 9.66
N ASP A 3 14.67 -20.57 10.72
CA ASP A 3 15.99 -20.48 11.35
C ASP A 3 17.14 -21.00 10.46
N GLU A 4 16.82 -21.90 9.53
CA GLU A 4 17.78 -22.53 8.61
C GLU A 4 18.09 -21.66 7.39
N LEU A 5 17.33 -20.58 7.16
CA LEU A 5 17.57 -19.70 6.03
C LEU A 5 18.90 -18.96 6.22
N PRO A 6 19.80 -18.94 5.23
CA PRO A 6 21.07 -18.21 5.32
C PRO A 6 20.90 -16.68 5.19
N ILE A 7 19.67 -16.22 5.02
CA ILE A 7 19.31 -14.82 4.78
C ILE A 7 18.38 -14.30 5.90
N ARG A 8 18.30 -12.98 6.00
CA ARG A 8 17.19 -12.30 6.68
C ARG A 8 16.08 -12.06 5.66
N VAL A 9 14.84 -12.12 6.10
CA VAL A 9 13.65 -11.86 5.29
C VAL A 9 13.03 -10.55 5.74
N CYS A 10 12.72 -9.68 4.79
CA CYS A 10 11.85 -8.55 5.02
C CYS A 10 10.41 -9.00 4.77
N ALA A 11 9.59 -9.03 5.81
CA ALA A 11 8.20 -9.45 5.71
C ALA A 11 7.29 -8.22 5.69
N MET A 12 6.65 -7.99 4.54
CA MET A 12 5.82 -6.80 4.31
C MET A 12 4.34 -7.09 4.51
N SER A 13 3.68 -6.20 5.25
CA SER A 13 2.23 -6.15 5.31
C SER A 13 1.67 -5.39 4.11
N THR A 14 0.45 -5.73 3.66
CA THR A 14 -0.20 -4.99 2.56
C THR A 14 -1.54 -4.38 2.95
N ARG A 15 -2.19 -4.90 3.99
CA ARG A 15 -3.53 -4.48 4.44
C ARG A 15 -3.72 -4.72 5.95
N PRO A 16 -4.84 -4.31 6.57
CA PRO A 16 -5.03 -4.39 8.02
C PRO A 16 -4.78 -5.77 8.63
N SER A 17 -5.27 -6.83 7.99
CA SER A 17 -5.12 -8.20 8.50
C SER A 17 -3.69 -8.72 8.47
N ASP A 18 -2.81 -8.16 7.63
CA ASP A 18 -1.42 -8.58 7.51
C ASP A 18 -0.55 -7.97 8.62
N GLN A 19 -0.92 -6.80 9.15
CA GLN A 19 -0.14 -6.10 10.17
C GLN A 19 0.13 -7.00 11.39
N ALA A 20 -0.91 -7.68 11.88
CA ALA A 20 -0.81 -8.60 13.01
C ALA A 20 0.03 -9.85 12.68
N LEU A 21 -0.06 -10.37 11.45
CA LEU A 21 0.71 -11.53 11.02
C LEU A 21 2.20 -11.22 10.91
N VAL A 22 2.54 -10.05 10.35
CA VAL A 22 3.93 -9.57 10.27
C VAL A 22 4.50 -9.33 11.66
N ARG A 23 3.70 -8.76 12.58
CA ARG A 23 4.08 -8.61 13.98
C ARG A 23 4.41 -9.94 14.64
N ASP A 24 3.51 -10.92 14.55
CA ASP A 24 3.70 -12.26 15.12
C ASP A 24 4.94 -12.95 14.52
N LEU A 25 5.14 -12.82 13.21
CA LEU A 25 6.29 -13.39 12.52
C LEU A 25 7.62 -12.77 13.01
N ALA A 26 7.67 -11.45 13.17
CA ALA A 26 8.85 -10.76 13.68
C ALA A 26 9.13 -11.04 15.16
N GLN A 27 8.09 -11.21 15.99
CA GLN A 27 8.24 -11.61 17.38
C GLN A 27 8.77 -13.04 17.52
N ARG A 28 8.35 -13.94 16.61
CA ARG A 28 8.79 -15.34 16.62
C ARG A 28 10.24 -15.50 16.14
N TYR A 29 10.68 -14.67 15.20
CA TYR A 29 12.01 -14.79 14.58
C TYR A 29 12.75 -13.44 14.51
N PRO A 30 13.07 -12.82 15.66
CA PRO A 30 13.60 -11.45 15.71
C PRO A 30 14.96 -11.27 15.01
N ASP A 31 15.78 -12.32 14.95
CA ASP A 31 17.09 -12.28 14.27
C ASP A 31 17.02 -12.54 12.76
N LYS A 32 15.89 -13.07 12.28
CA LYS A 32 15.70 -13.49 10.87
C LYS A 32 14.71 -12.63 10.12
N VAL A 33 13.79 -11.95 10.80
CA VAL A 33 12.69 -11.21 10.19
C VAL A 33 12.82 -9.74 10.51
N VAL A 34 12.92 -8.94 9.45
CA VAL A 34 12.73 -7.50 9.52
C VAL A 34 11.27 -7.22 9.13
N PRO A 35 10.40 -6.78 10.06
CA PRO A 35 9.03 -6.46 9.70
C PRO A 35 8.97 -5.17 8.90
N ALA A 36 8.09 -5.14 7.92
CA ALA A 36 7.70 -3.93 7.22
C ALA A 36 6.19 -3.75 7.36
N PHE A 37 5.80 -2.62 7.93
CA PHE A 37 4.40 -2.27 8.18
C PHE A 37 3.97 -1.21 7.18
N GLY A 38 2.78 -1.33 6.61
CA GLY A 38 2.31 -0.44 5.55
C GLY A 38 1.02 -0.90 4.89
N TYR A 39 0.36 0.03 4.22
CA TYR A 39 -0.88 -0.19 3.49
C TYR A 39 -0.63 0.00 1.99
N HIS A 40 -0.78 -1.10 1.25
CA HIS A 40 -0.49 -1.21 -0.16
C HIS A 40 -1.57 -0.50 -1.02
N PRO A 41 -1.21 0.11 -2.17
CA PRO A 41 -2.14 0.84 -3.03
C PRO A 41 -3.39 0.04 -3.42
N TRP A 42 -3.28 -1.29 -3.57
CA TRP A 42 -4.43 -2.15 -3.89
C TRP A 42 -5.56 -2.07 -2.88
N PHE A 43 -5.24 -1.81 -1.62
CA PHE A 43 -6.21 -1.73 -0.51
C PHE A 43 -6.44 -0.30 -0.03
N SER A 44 -5.87 0.70 -0.71
CA SER A 44 -6.03 2.11 -0.32
C SER A 44 -7.49 2.58 -0.35
N HIS A 45 -8.35 1.95 -1.14
CA HIS A 45 -9.80 2.19 -1.12
C HIS A 45 -10.47 1.78 0.19
N TRP A 46 -9.84 0.97 1.04
CA TRP A 46 -10.35 0.64 2.38
C TRP A 46 -10.09 1.76 3.38
N ILE A 47 -9.34 2.79 3.00
CA ILE A 47 -8.96 3.88 3.87
C ILE A 47 -9.79 5.10 3.49
N SER A 48 -10.51 5.66 4.46
CA SER A 48 -11.21 6.93 4.31
C SER A 48 -10.25 8.09 4.57
N THR A 49 -10.07 8.94 3.57
CA THR A 49 -9.25 10.16 3.63
C THR A 49 -10.08 11.40 3.93
N SER A 50 -11.35 11.21 4.32
CA SER A 50 -12.27 12.32 4.51
C SER A 50 -11.79 13.28 5.61
N THR A 51 -12.00 14.57 5.37
CA THR A 51 -11.70 15.67 6.30
C THR A 51 -12.89 16.01 7.19
N GLU A 52 -13.94 15.18 7.20
CA GLU A 52 -15.06 15.36 8.12
C GLU A 52 -14.55 15.40 9.57
N PRO A 53 -15.20 16.16 10.46
CA PRO A 53 -14.79 16.30 11.85
C PRO A 53 -14.60 14.94 12.52
N GLU A 54 -13.56 14.84 13.35
CA GLU A 54 -13.20 13.66 14.12
C GLU A 54 -14.44 13.12 14.88
N GLY A 55 -14.80 11.85 14.64
CA GLY A 55 -16.03 11.23 15.16
C GLY A 55 -17.22 11.16 14.19
N THR A 56 -17.13 11.77 13.00
CA THR A 56 -18.15 11.64 11.96
C THR A 56 -17.99 10.32 11.21
N GLN A 57 -18.81 9.33 11.53
CA GLN A 57 -18.77 8.04 10.86
C GLN A 57 -19.42 8.13 9.46
N ILE A 58 -18.59 8.09 8.42
CA ILE A 58 -19.06 8.00 7.04
C ILE A 58 -19.54 6.58 6.79
N SER A 59 -20.73 6.43 6.20
CA SER A 59 -21.22 5.10 5.87
C SER A 59 -20.36 4.45 4.77
N LYS A 60 -20.28 3.11 4.81
CA LYS A 60 -19.59 2.31 3.79
C LYS A 60 -19.97 2.73 2.38
N GLU A 61 -21.28 2.84 2.11
CA GLU A 61 -21.77 3.25 0.80
C GLU A 61 -21.34 4.66 0.43
N ALA A 62 -21.45 5.63 1.34
CA ALA A 62 -21.09 7.02 1.07
C ALA A 62 -19.61 7.16 0.68
N HIS A 63 -18.71 6.51 1.42
CA HIS A 63 -17.26 6.49 1.14
C HIS A 63 -16.95 5.92 -0.25
N TYR A 64 -17.43 4.71 -0.54
CA TYR A 64 -17.12 4.09 -1.83
C TYR A 64 -17.81 4.79 -2.99
N ARG A 65 -19.02 5.32 -2.79
CA ARG A 65 -19.75 6.08 -3.81
C ARG A 65 -18.99 7.36 -4.16
N SER A 66 -18.47 8.11 -3.18
CA SER A 66 -17.68 9.31 -3.45
C SER A 66 -16.32 8.99 -4.09
N LEU A 67 -15.73 7.85 -3.74
CA LEU A 67 -14.42 7.45 -4.25
C LEU A 67 -14.47 6.90 -5.68
N LEU A 68 -15.51 6.12 -6.02
CA LEU A 68 -15.56 5.34 -7.25
C LEU A 68 -16.52 5.89 -8.30
N LEU A 69 -17.46 6.74 -7.92
CA LEU A 69 -18.44 7.34 -8.83
C LEU A 69 -18.30 8.86 -8.89
N SER A 70 -18.67 9.40 -10.03
CA SER A 70 -18.82 10.83 -10.29
C SER A 70 -20.25 11.15 -10.75
N GLN A 71 -20.61 12.43 -10.83
CA GLN A 71 -21.88 12.85 -11.42
C GLN A 71 -22.03 12.36 -12.88
N SER A 72 -20.92 12.28 -13.63
CA SER A 72 -20.88 11.83 -15.02
C SER A 72 -20.82 10.31 -15.21
N SER A 73 -20.87 9.51 -14.14
CA SER A 73 -20.82 8.06 -14.24
C SER A 73 -22.05 7.49 -14.96
N SER A 74 -21.82 6.64 -15.97
CA SER A 74 -22.86 6.03 -16.80
C SER A 74 -23.75 5.06 -15.99
N PRO A 75 -24.96 4.72 -16.49
CA PRO A 75 -25.82 3.73 -15.86
C PRO A 75 -25.14 2.38 -15.63
N GLU A 76 -24.33 1.91 -16.58
CA GLU A 76 -23.58 0.65 -16.47
C GLU A 76 -22.52 0.73 -15.36
N HIS A 77 -21.86 1.88 -15.21
CA HIS A 77 -20.87 2.09 -14.17
C HIS A 77 -21.53 2.12 -12.77
N ARG A 78 -22.71 2.71 -12.66
CA ARG A 78 -23.51 2.70 -11.42
C ARG A 78 -23.98 1.28 -11.06
N ALA A 79 -24.47 0.52 -12.04
CA ALA A 79 -24.83 -0.88 -11.83
C ALA A 79 -23.63 -1.75 -11.42
N ALA A 80 -22.45 -1.50 -11.99
CA ALA A 80 -21.21 -2.14 -11.59
C ALA A 80 -20.83 -1.80 -10.13
N PHE A 81 -21.04 -0.56 -9.69
CA PHE A 81 -20.82 -0.14 -8.31
C PHE A 81 -21.76 -0.87 -7.35
N ASP A 82 -23.06 -0.91 -7.65
CA ASP A 82 -24.05 -1.57 -6.79
C ASP A 82 -23.74 -3.07 -6.65
N ARG A 83 -23.22 -3.70 -7.70
CA ARG A 83 -22.71 -5.08 -7.67
C ARG A 83 -21.43 -5.22 -6.82
N LEU A 84 -20.54 -4.24 -6.83
CA LEU A 84 -19.26 -4.27 -6.11
C LEU A 84 -19.43 -4.07 -4.60
N LEU A 85 -20.31 -3.14 -4.21
CA LEU A 85 -20.46 -2.66 -2.83
C LEU A 85 -20.57 -3.77 -1.76
N PRO A 86 -21.28 -4.89 -1.97
CA PRO A 86 -21.35 -5.98 -0.98
C PRO A 86 -20.01 -6.64 -0.67
N TYR A 87 -19.06 -6.65 -1.61
CA TYR A 87 -17.75 -7.29 -1.44
C TYR A 87 -16.73 -6.42 -0.69
N LEU A 88 -16.95 -5.11 -0.64
CA LEU A 88 -16.02 -4.17 -0.01
C LEU A 88 -16.09 -4.26 1.52
N PRO A 89 -15.01 -4.04 2.27
CA PRO A 89 -15.08 -3.96 3.73
C PRO A 89 -15.68 -2.62 4.19
N ASP A 90 -15.82 -2.42 5.49
CA ASP A 90 -16.05 -1.07 6.03
C ASP A 90 -14.74 -0.26 5.96
N PRO A 91 -14.81 1.04 5.60
CA PRO A 91 -13.61 1.85 5.48
C PRO A 91 -13.04 2.21 6.87
N THR A 92 -11.73 2.09 7.01
CA THR A 92 -10.99 2.54 8.20
C THR A 92 -10.60 4.01 8.04
N PRO A 93 -10.82 4.87 9.05
CA PRO A 93 -10.33 6.24 9.04
C PRO A 93 -8.81 6.33 8.87
N LEU A 94 -8.35 7.33 8.13
CA LEU A 94 -6.92 7.59 7.91
C LEU A 94 -6.15 7.73 9.23
N HIS A 95 -6.74 8.39 10.23
CA HIS A 95 -6.12 8.57 11.53
C HIS A 95 -5.81 7.23 12.22
N ASP A 96 -6.77 6.30 12.22
CA ASP A 96 -6.64 5.02 12.92
C ASP A 96 -5.51 4.15 12.32
N ILE A 97 -5.38 4.16 10.99
CA ILE A 97 -4.30 3.43 10.33
C ILE A 97 -2.93 4.03 10.64
N LEU A 98 -2.82 5.35 10.76
CA LEU A 98 -1.58 6.05 11.08
C LEU A 98 -1.19 5.86 12.54
N THR A 99 -2.16 5.88 13.46
CA THR A 99 -1.95 5.56 14.88
C THR A 99 -1.40 4.14 15.04
N SER A 100 -2.00 3.18 14.33
CA SER A 100 -1.53 1.78 14.35
C SER A 100 -0.14 1.64 13.72
N LEU A 101 0.10 2.26 12.57
CA LEU A 101 1.40 2.23 11.88
C LEU A 101 2.52 2.81 12.75
N ARG A 102 2.28 3.96 13.41
CA ARG A 102 3.25 4.56 14.33
C ARG A 102 3.56 3.65 15.50
N ALA A 103 2.54 3.03 16.11
CA ALA A 103 2.74 2.09 17.20
C ALA A 103 3.64 0.93 16.79
N ASP A 104 3.49 0.43 15.56
CA ASP A 104 4.24 -0.71 15.06
C ASP A 104 5.70 -0.35 14.76
N LEU A 105 5.93 0.78 14.09
CA LEU A 105 7.28 1.26 13.79
C LEU A 105 8.07 1.69 15.06
N LEU A 106 7.36 2.03 16.15
CA LEU A 106 7.97 2.29 17.46
C LEU A 106 8.27 0.98 18.21
N ALA A 107 7.35 0.02 18.17
CA ALA A 107 7.51 -1.28 18.82
C ALA A 107 8.64 -2.13 18.20
N PHE A 108 8.93 -1.93 16.91
CA PHE A 108 10.00 -2.63 16.19
C PHE A 108 11.01 -1.62 15.65
N PRO A 109 12.10 -1.30 16.39
CA PRO A 109 13.05 -0.25 16.02
C PRO A 109 13.79 -0.45 14.69
N HIS A 110 13.83 -1.69 14.19
CA HIS A 110 14.44 -2.05 12.91
C HIS A 110 13.41 -2.22 11.78
N ALA A 111 12.13 -1.98 12.06
CA ALA A 111 11.08 -2.11 11.06
C ALA A 111 11.23 -1.07 9.94
N MET A 112 10.71 -1.44 8.77
CA MET A 112 10.59 -0.55 7.61
C MET A 112 9.13 -0.15 7.40
N LEU A 113 8.92 0.90 6.59
CA LEU A 113 7.61 1.16 6.01
C LEU A 113 7.47 0.33 4.72
N GLY A 114 6.47 -0.53 4.63
CA GLY A 114 6.22 -1.33 3.43
C GLY A 114 5.20 -2.45 3.63
N GLU A 115 4.54 -2.94 2.58
CA GLU A 115 4.62 -2.46 1.20
C GLU A 115 3.63 -1.30 1.00
N VAL A 116 4.12 -0.13 0.61
CA VAL A 116 3.29 1.06 0.32
C VAL A 116 3.51 1.48 -1.13
N GLY A 117 2.69 2.37 -1.70
CA GLY A 117 2.95 2.78 -3.08
C GLY A 117 1.77 3.32 -3.87
N LEU A 118 1.94 3.33 -5.19
CA LEU A 118 0.96 3.75 -6.19
C LEU A 118 0.79 2.67 -7.27
N ASP A 119 -0.46 2.39 -7.64
CA ASP A 119 -0.81 1.47 -8.72
C ASP A 119 -2.02 1.97 -9.50
N ARG A 120 -1.80 2.53 -10.70
CA ARG A 120 -2.89 2.99 -11.57
C ARG A 120 -3.60 1.85 -12.31
N SER A 121 -3.04 0.65 -12.30
CA SER A 121 -3.59 -0.50 -13.03
C SER A 121 -4.51 -1.36 -12.19
N ALA A 122 -4.32 -1.35 -10.87
CA ALA A 122 -5.06 -2.18 -9.92
C ALA A 122 -6.58 -1.99 -10.06
N ARG A 123 -7.27 -3.09 -10.38
CA ARG A 123 -8.73 -3.17 -10.43
C ARG A 123 -9.26 -3.84 -9.17
N ILE A 124 -10.38 -3.35 -8.66
CA ILE A 124 -11.02 -3.93 -7.48
C ILE A 124 -11.78 -5.20 -7.90
N PRO A 125 -11.56 -6.36 -7.27
CA PRO A 125 -12.25 -7.61 -7.64
C PRO A 125 -13.70 -7.65 -7.13
N TYR A 126 -14.59 -8.36 -7.84
CA TYR A 126 -15.93 -8.73 -7.35
C TYR A 126 -15.87 -9.94 -6.40
N THR A 127 -14.99 -9.89 -5.40
CA THR A 127 -14.78 -10.98 -4.45
C THR A 127 -14.53 -10.39 -3.07
N THR A 128 -15.13 -11.01 -2.04
CA THR A 128 -14.86 -10.64 -0.64
C THR A 128 -13.39 -10.92 -0.33
N PRO A 129 -12.66 -9.97 0.28
CA PRO A 129 -11.26 -10.18 0.63
C PRO A 129 -11.09 -11.39 1.55
N SER A 130 -10.19 -12.31 1.19
CA SER A 130 -9.88 -13.48 2.03
C SER A 130 -9.38 -13.05 3.41
N LEU A 131 -9.76 -13.75 4.46
CA LEU A 131 -9.24 -13.55 5.82
C LEU A 131 -8.15 -14.59 6.14
N PRO A 132 -7.17 -14.26 7.01
CA PRO A 132 -6.22 -15.26 7.50
C PRO A 132 -6.93 -16.44 8.20
N PRO A 133 -6.35 -17.66 8.17
CA PRO A 133 -5.13 -18.03 7.45
C PRO A 133 -5.37 -18.21 5.93
N TYR A 134 -4.52 -17.59 5.11
CA TYR A 134 -4.69 -17.53 3.65
C TYR A 134 -4.58 -18.89 2.94
N THR A 135 -3.91 -19.84 3.58
CA THR A 135 -3.66 -21.20 3.06
C THR A 135 -4.91 -22.07 2.98
N LEU A 136 -5.99 -21.70 3.66
CA LEU A 136 -7.27 -22.42 3.61
C LEU A 136 -8.16 -21.98 2.45
N HIS A 137 -7.82 -20.87 1.79
CA HIS A 137 -8.51 -20.43 0.59
C HIS A 137 -7.83 -21.08 -0.61
N GLU A 138 -8.12 -22.37 -0.84
CA GLU A 138 -7.77 -22.97 -2.13
C GLU A 138 -8.39 -22.10 -3.24
N PRO A 139 -7.62 -21.56 -4.20
CA PRO A 139 -8.22 -21.16 -5.45
C PRO A 139 -8.71 -22.47 -6.06
N ALA A 140 -10.01 -22.76 -5.95
CA ALA A 140 -10.63 -23.94 -6.52
C ALA A 140 -10.03 -24.16 -7.91
N HIS A 141 -9.19 -25.20 -8.03
CA HIS A 141 -8.40 -25.44 -9.22
C HIS A 141 -9.33 -25.40 -10.44
N GLY A 142 -9.26 -24.31 -11.21
CA GLY A 142 -9.98 -24.16 -12.49
C GLY A 142 -11.25 -23.31 -12.54
N THR A 143 -11.79 -22.73 -11.46
CA THR A 143 -13.09 -22.02 -11.55
C THR A 143 -13.25 -20.77 -10.68
N ARG A 144 -12.43 -19.74 -10.91
CA ARG A 144 -12.79 -18.30 -11.00
C ARG A 144 -11.49 -17.51 -11.00
N LYS A 145 -11.06 -17.02 -12.17
CA LYS A 145 -10.29 -15.77 -12.17
C LYS A 145 -11.21 -14.76 -11.50
N ASP A 146 -10.78 -14.14 -10.40
CA ASP A 146 -11.55 -13.10 -9.73
C ASP A 146 -12.03 -12.11 -10.80
N VAL A 147 -13.34 -12.04 -10.99
CA VAL A 147 -13.91 -11.15 -12.02
C VAL A 147 -13.61 -9.74 -11.55
N LEU A 148 -12.78 -9.03 -12.30
CA LEU A 148 -12.39 -7.67 -11.97
C LEU A 148 -13.54 -6.71 -12.27
N SER A 149 -13.79 -5.77 -11.35
CA SER A 149 -14.69 -4.64 -11.59
C SER A 149 -14.03 -3.63 -12.53
N PRO A 150 -14.81 -2.70 -13.14
CA PRO A 150 -14.23 -1.65 -13.97
C PRO A 150 -13.44 -0.61 -13.14
N PHE A 151 -13.59 -0.63 -11.80
CA PHE A 151 -13.07 0.40 -10.92
C PHE A 151 -11.58 0.26 -10.65
N THR A 152 -10.87 1.37 -10.85
CA THR A 152 -9.56 1.64 -10.26
C THR A 152 -9.72 2.61 -9.11
N ILE A 153 -8.74 2.60 -8.22
CA ILE A 153 -8.66 3.59 -7.14
C ILE A 153 -8.07 4.88 -7.71
N PRO A 154 -8.72 6.05 -7.52
CA PRO A 154 -8.20 7.33 -8.01
C PRO A 154 -6.76 7.58 -7.55
N ILE A 155 -5.90 8.04 -8.46
CA ILE A 155 -4.48 8.23 -8.15
C ILE A 155 -4.27 9.23 -7.02
N ASP A 156 -5.05 10.30 -6.95
CA ASP A 156 -4.94 11.31 -5.90
C ASP A 156 -5.25 10.74 -4.51
N HIS A 157 -6.19 9.79 -4.43
CA HIS A 157 -6.47 9.08 -3.18
C HIS A 157 -5.30 8.21 -2.75
N GLN A 158 -4.69 7.47 -3.70
CA GLN A 158 -3.50 6.67 -3.43
C GLN A 158 -2.31 7.54 -2.99
N VAL A 159 -2.09 8.67 -3.67
CA VAL A 159 -1.05 9.65 -3.31
C VAL A 159 -1.29 10.17 -1.90
N LYS A 160 -2.52 10.51 -1.53
CA LYS A 160 -2.83 11.01 -0.18
C LYS A 160 -2.51 9.98 0.90
N VAL A 161 -2.88 8.72 0.67
CA VAL A 161 -2.60 7.60 1.60
C VAL A 161 -1.09 7.31 1.66
N LEU A 162 -0.37 7.34 0.55
CA LEU A 162 1.07 7.12 0.52
C LEU A 162 1.82 8.26 1.21
N GLU A 163 1.48 9.51 0.91
CA GLU A 163 2.11 10.71 1.47
C GLU A 163 2.13 10.65 2.99
N VAL A 164 0.98 10.45 3.64
CA VAL A 164 0.92 10.41 5.11
C VAL A 164 1.65 9.23 5.73
N GLN A 165 1.76 8.10 5.02
CA GLN A 165 2.57 6.97 5.47
C GLN A 165 4.07 7.33 5.39
N LEU A 166 4.52 7.98 4.32
CA LEU A 166 5.89 8.46 4.18
C LEU A 166 6.23 9.50 5.25
N GLU A 167 5.30 10.38 5.62
CA GLU A 167 5.50 11.33 6.73
C GLU A 167 5.87 10.61 8.03
N VAL A 168 5.17 9.53 8.37
CA VAL A 168 5.50 8.70 9.55
C VAL A 168 6.90 8.10 9.43
N ALA A 169 7.27 7.59 8.26
CA ALA A 169 8.59 7.02 8.04
C ALA A 169 9.71 8.05 8.20
N VAL A 170 9.53 9.25 7.67
CA VAL A 170 10.50 10.35 7.82
C VAL A 170 10.65 10.75 9.28
N GLU A 171 9.54 10.96 9.98
CA GLU A 171 9.57 11.34 11.39
C GLU A 171 10.27 10.30 12.29
N LEU A 172 10.16 9.02 11.93
CA LEU A 172 10.75 7.90 12.69
C LEU A 172 12.08 7.39 12.09
N GLY A 173 12.61 8.02 11.03
CA GLY A 173 13.83 7.60 10.35
C GLY A 173 13.77 6.16 9.82
N ARG A 174 12.67 5.79 9.14
CA ARG A 174 12.43 4.44 8.62
C ARG A 174 12.62 4.38 7.12
N ASN A 175 13.40 3.40 6.67
CA ASN A 175 13.51 3.07 5.25
C ASN A 175 12.16 2.59 4.71
N VAL A 176 11.93 2.83 3.42
CA VAL A 176 10.63 2.59 2.78
C VAL A 176 10.79 1.67 1.58
N SER A 177 9.88 0.71 1.45
CA SER A 177 9.68 -0.08 0.23
C SER A 177 8.41 0.36 -0.49
N VAL A 178 8.57 0.85 -1.72
CA VAL A 178 7.55 1.57 -2.50
C VAL A 178 7.24 0.85 -3.81
N HIS A 179 6.01 0.36 -3.92
CA HIS A 179 5.41 -0.15 -5.15
C HIS A 179 5.03 1.00 -6.10
N SER A 180 5.32 0.87 -7.39
CA SER A 180 4.98 1.91 -8.37
C SER A 180 4.64 1.37 -9.76
N VAL A 181 3.36 1.04 -10.01
CA VAL A 181 2.89 0.49 -11.29
C VAL A 181 2.05 1.50 -12.08
N LYS A 182 2.52 1.83 -13.29
CA LYS A 182 1.93 2.86 -14.19
C LYS A 182 1.70 4.23 -13.51
N ALA A 183 2.49 4.55 -12.49
CA ALA A 183 2.37 5.75 -11.67
C ALA A 183 3.65 6.60 -11.63
N GLN A 184 4.62 6.34 -12.53
CA GLN A 184 5.98 6.90 -12.50
C GLN A 184 6.02 8.41 -12.23
N LEU A 185 5.26 9.20 -12.98
CA LEU A 185 5.22 10.66 -12.81
C LEU A 185 4.70 11.04 -11.42
N ALA A 186 3.60 10.45 -10.96
CA ALA A 186 3.05 10.73 -9.63
C ALA A 186 4.00 10.29 -8.51
N THR A 187 4.74 9.19 -8.71
CA THR A 187 5.78 8.75 -7.79
C THR A 187 6.89 9.79 -7.69
N VAL A 188 7.44 10.25 -8.82
CA VAL A 188 8.51 11.26 -8.85
C VAL A 188 8.04 12.57 -8.22
N GLU A 189 6.88 13.09 -8.62
CA GLU A 189 6.31 14.32 -8.07
C GLU A 189 6.06 14.23 -6.55
N LEU A 190 5.68 13.05 -6.05
CA LEU A 190 5.55 12.84 -4.61
C LEU A 190 6.90 12.84 -3.90
N LEU A 191 7.91 12.14 -4.43
CA LEU A 191 9.26 12.11 -3.84
C LEU A 191 9.90 13.51 -3.83
N GLU A 192 9.72 14.31 -4.88
CA GLU A 192 10.16 15.71 -4.94
C GLU A 192 9.48 16.56 -3.87
N ARG A 193 8.16 16.39 -3.69
CA ARG A 193 7.39 17.07 -2.64
C ARG A 193 7.85 16.69 -1.24
N MET A 194 8.11 15.40 -0.99
CA MET A 194 8.63 14.93 0.29
C MET A 194 10.02 15.52 0.56
N LYS A 195 10.92 15.52 -0.43
CA LYS A 195 12.23 16.16 -0.33
C LYS A 195 12.11 17.66 -0.03
N GLY A 196 11.25 18.37 -0.75
CA GLY A 196 11.02 19.81 -0.55
C GLY A 196 10.46 20.14 0.83
N ARG A 197 9.58 19.28 1.36
CA ARG A 197 8.94 19.48 2.67
C ARG A 197 9.86 19.11 3.85
N PHE A 198 10.63 18.03 3.75
CA PHE A 198 11.38 17.47 4.88
C PHE A 198 12.89 17.72 4.83
N GLY A 199 13.43 18.20 3.71
CA GLY A 199 14.82 18.62 3.59
C GLY A 199 15.81 17.52 3.99
N SER A 200 16.64 17.78 4.99
CA SER A 200 17.65 16.83 5.46
C SER A 200 17.07 15.55 6.06
N GLN A 201 15.90 15.62 6.72
CA GLN A 201 15.26 14.43 7.31
C GLN A 201 14.86 13.41 6.23
N TRP A 202 14.55 13.89 5.01
CA TRP A 202 14.29 13.00 3.89
C TRP A 202 15.55 12.26 3.43
N ALA A 203 16.73 12.88 3.53
CA ALA A 203 18.00 12.27 3.14
C ALA A 203 18.43 11.13 4.08
N ASP A 204 17.86 11.06 5.29
CA ASP A 204 18.10 9.98 6.25
C ASP A 204 17.27 8.72 5.96
N VAL A 205 16.32 8.80 5.01
CA VAL A 205 15.44 7.70 4.62
C VAL A 205 15.86 7.12 3.28
N SER A 206 16.15 5.81 3.24
CA SER A 206 16.34 5.10 1.97
C SER A 206 14.99 4.63 1.42
N VAL A 207 14.74 4.89 0.13
CA VAL A 207 13.54 4.42 -0.59
C VAL A 207 13.94 3.36 -1.62
N ASP A 208 13.41 2.16 -1.43
CA ASP A 208 13.45 1.05 -2.38
C ASP A 208 12.23 1.13 -3.31
N LEU A 209 12.44 1.27 -4.63
CA LEU A 209 11.36 1.33 -5.62
C LEU A 209 11.26 0.02 -6.37
N HIS A 210 10.18 -0.72 -6.16
CA HIS A 210 9.93 -1.99 -6.82
C HIS A 210 8.69 -1.98 -7.70
N SER A 211 8.62 -2.94 -8.62
CA SER A 211 7.60 -3.02 -9.68
C SER A 211 7.51 -1.74 -10.54
N CYS A 212 8.61 -0.98 -10.64
CA CYS A 212 8.63 0.35 -11.25
C CYS A 212 9.21 0.33 -12.66
N GLY A 213 8.38 0.67 -13.65
CA GLY A 213 8.77 0.76 -15.06
C GLY A 213 9.38 2.12 -15.44
N LEU A 214 10.32 2.64 -14.66
CA LEU A 214 11.03 3.90 -14.96
C LEU A 214 12.03 3.68 -16.10
N SER A 215 12.22 4.70 -16.95
CA SER A 215 13.26 4.69 -17.98
C SER A 215 14.63 4.87 -17.33
N ALA A 216 15.70 4.39 -17.97
CA ALA A 216 17.07 4.52 -17.45
C ALA A 216 17.51 5.98 -17.23
N GLU A 217 16.94 6.91 -17.99
CA GLU A 217 17.17 8.35 -17.84
C GLU A 217 16.48 8.89 -16.58
N THR A 218 15.19 8.61 -16.41
CA THR A 218 14.46 8.99 -15.20
C THR A 218 15.06 8.35 -13.95
N TRP A 219 15.57 7.12 -14.04
CA TRP A 219 16.33 6.49 -12.95
C TRP A 219 17.53 7.33 -12.52
N LYS A 220 18.35 7.79 -13.48
CA LYS A 220 19.52 8.63 -13.19
C LYS A 220 19.12 9.97 -12.60
N ASP A 221 18.06 10.58 -13.11
CA ASP A 221 17.58 11.87 -12.60
C ASP A 221 17.11 11.75 -11.14
N ILE A 222 16.43 10.66 -10.78
CA ILE A 222 16.02 10.41 -9.39
C ILE A 222 17.24 10.11 -8.53
N GLU A 223 18.18 9.26 -8.98
CA GLU A 223 19.39 8.91 -8.22
C GLU A 223 20.29 10.13 -7.95
N VAL A 224 20.40 11.05 -8.90
CA VAL A 224 21.18 12.28 -8.75
C VAL A 224 20.43 13.31 -7.89
N SER A 225 19.10 13.41 -8.05
CA SER A 225 18.31 14.41 -7.35
C SER A 225 17.94 14.00 -5.93
N GLN A 226 18.08 12.73 -5.56
CA GLN A 226 17.66 12.24 -4.26
C GLN A 226 18.80 11.44 -3.62
N THR A 227 19.00 11.56 -2.31
CA THR A 227 19.96 10.74 -1.55
C THR A 227 19.36 9.34 -1.33
N LEU A 228 19.00 8.66 -2.42
CA LEU A 228 18.25 7.41 -2.41
C LEU A 228 19.15 6.23 -2.77
N HIS A 229 19.16 5.21 -1.90
CA HIS A 229 19.56 3.86 -2.30
C HIS A 229 18.38 3.19 -3.01
N LEU A 230 18.22 3.51 -4.29
CA LEU A 230 17.24 2.89 -5.17
C LEU A 230 17.69 1.47 -5.49
N ASN A 231 17.10 0.49 -4.81
CA ASN A 231 17.28 -0.91 -5.16
C ASN A 231 16.22 -1.32 -6.19
N LEU A 232 16.63 -2.09 -7.20
CA LEU A 232 15.71 -2.76 -8.10
C LEU A 232 15.55 -4.20 -7.59
N SER A 233 14.51 -4.45 -6.82
CA SER A 233 14.13 -5.82 -6.50
C SER A 233 13.36 -6.41 -7.68
N ILE A 234 13.90 -7.50 -8.26
CA ILE A 234 13.15 -8.32 -9.20
C ILE A 234 12.04 -9.01 -8.39
N ALA A 235 10.85 -8.42 -8.38
CA ALA A 235 9.68 -9.10 -7.88
C ALA A 235 9.46 -10.35 -8.76
N GLN A 236 9.85 -11.53 -8.28
CA GLN A 236 9.19 -12.77 -8.67
C GLN A 236 7.81 -12.78 -7.99
N GLY A 237 6.97 -11.83 -8.38
CA GLY A 237 5.59 -11.79 -7.96
C GLY A 237 4.89 -13.03 -8.49
N CYS A 238 4.14 -13.68 -7.60
CA CYS A 238 3.13 -14.68 -7.93
C CYS A 238 2.01 -14.13 -8.86
N CYS A 239 2.12 -12.87 -9.31
CA CYS A 239 1.31 -12.23 -10.33
C CYS A 239 1.60 -12.78 -11.73
N ARG A 240 1.20 -14.04 -11.99
CA ARG A 240 0.97 -14.50 -13.36
C ARG A 240 -0.42 -14.04 -13.83
N ARG A 241 -0.39 -13.08 -14.76
CA ARG A 241 -1.37 -12.70 -15.81
C ARG A 241 -2.81 -13.24 -15.75
#